data_AF-A0AAN9AAC5-F1
#
_entry.id   AF-A0AAN9AAC5-F1
#
_cell.length_a   1.000
_cell.length_b   1.000
_cell.length_c   1.000
_cell.angle_alpha   90.00
_cell.angle_beta   90.00
_cell.angle_gamma   90.00
#
_symmetry.space_group_name_H-M   'P 1'
#
loop_
_entity.id
_entity.type
_entity.pdbx_description
1 polymer ?
#
loop_
_entity_poly.entity_id
_entity_poly.type
_entity_poly.pdbx_seq_one_letter_code
_entity_poly.pdbx_strand_id
1 'polypeptide(L)'
;MDESVFQYNAKNWSVTPAMKEAYNKNGFVILRNVLSDAEIQKLRSALENSKGVLSHAHSRDDGDGRRSHIALWNHPGHDITGILARMQRVAGVMQE
;
A
#
# COMPACT_ATOMS: atom_id res chain seq x y z
N MET A 1 -15.97 4.85 12.34
CA MET A 1 -14.89 4.78 11.33
C MET A 1 -13.96 5.97 11.44
N ASP A 2 -14.47 7.19 11.64
CA ASP A 2 -13.65 8.41 11.70
C ASP A 2 -12.56 8.42 12.77
N GLU A 3 -12.76 7.75 13.91
CA GLU A 3 -11.74 7.63 14.98
C GLU A 3 -10.46 6.90 14.56
N SER A 4 -10.48 6.13 13.47
CA SER A 4 -9.31 5.42 12.95
C SER A 4 -8.68 6.12 11.74
N VAL A 5 -9.16 7.31 11.33
CA VAL A 5 -8.67 8.00 10.13
C VAL A 5 -7.70 9.11 10.49
N PHE A 6 -6.49 9.04 9.94
CA PHE A 6 -5.40 9.99 10.17
C PHE A 6 -4.84 10.52 8.85
N GLN A 7 -4.13 11.64 8.91
CA GLN A 7 -3.47 12.23 7.74
C GLN A 7 -1.95 12.11 7.86
N TYR A 8 -1.32 11.66 6.78
CA TYR A 8 0.13 11.68 6.65
C TYR A 8 0.63 13.11 6.44
N ASN A 9 1.69 13.50 7.14
CA ASN A 9 2.38 14.77 6.93
C ASN A 9 3.87 14.52 6.71
N ALA A 10 4.33 14.76 5.48
CA ALA A 10 5.72 14.51 5.08
C ALA A 10 6.76 15.34 5.85
N LYS A 11 6.38 16.51 6.41
CA LYS A 11 7.31 17.39 7.12
C LYS A 11 7.64 16.91 8.52
N ASN A 12 6.64 16.39 9.23
CA ASN A 12 6.73 16.08 10.67
C ASN A 12 6.20 14.67 10.97
N TRP A 13 6.55 13.70 10.11
CA TRP A 13 5.97 12.36 10.21
C TRP A 13 6.39 11.62 11.49
N SER A 14 5.40 11.14 12.24
CA SER A 14 5.57 10.15 13.32
C SER A 14 4.25 9.42 13.58
N VAL A 15 4.33 8.19 14.11
CA VAL A 15 3.14 7.50 14.62
C VAL A 15 2.75 8.11 15.96
N THR A 16 1.55 8.68 16.02
CA THR A 16 1.08 9.41 17.21
C THR A 16 0.47 8.46 18.27
N PRO A 17 0.45 8.84 19.56
CA PRO A 17 -0.23 8.06 20.59
C PRO A 17 -1.71 7.77 20.26
N ALA A 18 -2.42 8.73 19.67
CA ALA A 18 -3.81 8.57 19.25
C ALA A 18 -3.96 7.50 18.16
N MET A 19 -3.00 7.39 17.23
CA MET A 19 -2.99 6.31 16.24
C MET A 19 -2.79 4.94 16.88
N LYS A 20 -1.86 4.83 17.86
CA LYS A 20 -1.63 3.57 18.58
C LYS A 20 -2.85 3.16 19.39
N GLU A 21 -3.51 4.10 20.04
CA GLU A 21 -4.77 3.86 20.76
C GLU A 21 -5.88 3.39 19.81
N ALA A 22 -6.08 4.08 18.68
CA ALA A 22 -7.06 3.69 17.68
C ALA A 22 -6.77 2.29 17.11
N TYR A 23 -5.49 1.97 16.84
CA TYR A 23 -5.09 0.64 16.42
C TYR A 23 -5.37 -0.42 17.48
N ASN A 24 -4.99 -0.17 18.75
CA ASN A 24 -5.22 -1.11 19.84
C ASN A 24 -6.72 -1.36 20.10
N LYS A 25 -7.55 -0.33 19.96
CA LYS A 25 -9.01 -0.40 20.16
C LYS A 25 -9.71 -1.08 18.98
N ASN A 26 -9.36 -0.70 17.75
CA ASN A 26 -10.13 -1.05 16.54
C ASN A 26 -9.46 -2.13 15.67
N GLY A 27 -8.21 -2.48 15.94
CA GLY A 27 -7.39 -3.40 15.14
C GLY A 27 -6.84 -2.81 13.84
N PHE A 28 -7.12 -1.54 13.53
CA PHE A 28 -6.62 -0.88 12.33
C PHE A 28 -6.62 0.66 12.44
N VAL A 29 -5.82 1.28 11.57
CA VAL A 29 -5.88 2.71 11.25
C VAL A 29 -5.86 2.92 9.74
N ILE A 30 -6.49 3.99 9.26
CA ILE A 30 -6.44 4.45 7.88
C ILE A 30 -5.62 5.72 7.83
N LEU A 31 -4.41 5.63 7.29
CA LEU A 31 -3.55 6.79 7.08
C LEU A 31 -3.70 7.28 5.64
N ARG A 32 -4.27 8.47 5.47
CA ARG A 32 -4.50 9.09 4.15
C ARG A 32 -3.24 9.75 3.63
N ASN A 33 -3.10 9.77 2.30
CA ASN A 33 -2.08 10.53 1.57
C ASN A 33 -0.61 10.17 1.90
N VAL A 34 -0.33 8.91 2.28
CA VAL A 34 1.04 8.39 2.43
C VAL A 34 1.80 8.48 1.11
N LEU A 35 1.10 8.20 0.01
CA LEU A 35 1.58 8.41 -1.35
C LEU A 35 0.84 9.62 -1.95
N SER A 36 1.58 10.43 -2.68
CA SER A 36 1.01 11.48 -3.54
C SER A 36 0.32 10.88 -4.77
N ASP A 37 -0.57 11.63 -5.39
CA ASP A 37 -1.25 11.21 -6.62
C ASP A 37 -0.26 10.85 -7.73
N ALA A 38 0.84 11.58 -7.85
CA ALA A 38 1.89 11.30 -8.84
C ALA A 38 2.58 9.94 -8.58
N GLU A 39 2.75 9.56 -7.31
CA GLU A 39 3.33 8.27 -6.92
C GLU A 39 2.34 7.13 -7.14
N ILE A 40 1.06 7.36 -6.84
CA ILE A 40 -0.02 6.42 -7.15
C ILE A 40 -0.10 6.16 -8.66
N GLN A 41 -0.02 7.21 -9.50
CA GLN A 41 -0.02 7.07 -10.96
C GLN A 41 1.17 6.24 -11.45
N LYS A 42 2.38 6.51 -10.94
CA LYS A 42 3.57 5.72 -11.28
C LYS A 42 3.44 4.25 -10.87
N LEU A 43 2.92 4.00 -9.66
CA LEU A 43 2.69 2.65 -9.14
C LEU A 43 1.69 1.90 -10.02
N ARG A 44 0.57 2.55 -10.34
CA ARG A 44 -0.48 1.99 -11.19
C ARG A 44 0.05 1.63 -12.58
N SER A 45 0.78 2.54 -13.22
CA SER A 45 1.41 2.27 -14.52
C SER A 45 2.39 1.08 -14.45
N ALA A 46 3.20 0.98 -13.40
CA ALA A 46 4.13 -0.14 -13.24
C ALA A 46 3.41 -1.49 -13.04
N LEU A 47 2.27 -1.50 -12.35
CA LEU A 47 1.46 -2.68 -12.11
C LEU A 47 0.67 -3.13 -13.36
N GLU A 48 0.03 -2.18 -14.04
CA GLU A 48 -0.92 -2.43 -15.14
C GLU A 48 -0.24 -2.61 -16.51
N ASN A 49 1.03 -2.23 -16.66
CA ASN A 49 1.76 -2.43 -17.91
C ASN A 49 1.94 -3.93 -18.24
N SER A 50 1.92 -4.26 -19.53
CA SER A 50 1.92 -5.64 -20.06
C SER A 50 3.12 -6.51 -19.66
N LYS A 51 4.23 -5.90 -19.22
CA LYS A 51 5.43 -6.57 -18.70
C LYS A 51 5.60 -6.44 -17.17
N GLY A 52 4.60 -5.90 -16.47
CA GLY A 52 4.61 -5.67 -15.04
C GLY A 52 4.23 -6.90 -14.21
N VAL A 53 3.87 -6.67 -12.96
CA VAL A 53 3.46 -7.71 -11.97
C VAL A 53 2.37 -8.63 -12.53
N LEU A 54 1.43 -8.09 -13.30
CA LEU A 54 0.30 -8.85 -13.85
C LEU A 54 0.71 -9.96 -14.82
N SER A 55 1.88 -9.86 -15.47
CA SER A 55 2.37 -10.91 -16.38
C SER A 55 2.72 -12.21 -15.64
N HIS A 56 2.94 -12.14 -14.32
CA HIS A 56 3.21 -13.29 -13.45
C HIS A 56 2.04 -13.59 -12.50
N ALA A 57 0.87 -12.98 -12.74
CA ALA A 57 -0.29 -13.18 -11.89
C ALA A 57 -1.12 -14.37 -12.35
N HIS A 58 -1.49 -15.23 -11.40
CA HIS A 58 -2.50 -16.25 -11.59
C HIS A 58 -3.89 -15.66 -11.32
N SER A 59 -4.82 -15.86 -12.24
CA SER A 59 -6.21 -15.46 -12.06
C SER A 59 -7.03 -16.59 -11.43
N ARG A 60 -7.86 -16.25 -10.45
CA ARG A 60 -8.88 -17.14 -9.88
C ARG A 60 -10.25 -16.51 -10.08
N ASP A 61 -11.15 -17.26 -10.68
CA ASP A 61 -12.57 -16.89 -10.82
C ASP A 61 -13.23 -16.85 -9.43
N ASP A 62 -14.06 -15.84 -9.19
CA ASP A 62 -14.78 -15.67 -7.93
C ASP A 62 -16.18 -16.33 -7.93
N GLY A 63 -16.64 -16.87 -9.06
CA GLY A 63 -17.96 -17.48 -9.22
C GLY A 63 -19.08 -16.48 -9.55
N ASP A 64 -18.82 -15.18 -9.46
CA ASP A 64 -19.76 -14.07 -9.75
C ASP A 64 -19.34 -13.28 -11.01
N GLY A 65 -18.43 -13.83 -11.82
CA GLY A 65 -17.95 -13.23 -13.06
C GLY A 65 -16.81 -12.21 -12.89
N ARG A 66 -16.21 -12.11 -11.70
CA ARG A 66 -14.97 -11.34 -11.47
C ARG A 66 -13.79 -12.29 -11.33
N ARG A 67 -12.59 -11.73 -11.47
CA ARG A 67 -11.34 -12.48 -11.30
C ARG A 67 -10.44 -11.78 -10.30
N SER A 68 -9.96 -12.55 -9.33
CA SER A 68 -8.87 -12.13 -8.45
C SER A 68 -7.53 -12.51 -9.09
N HIS A 69 -6.54 -11.62 -9.01
CA HIS A 69 -5.20 -11.85 -9.53
C HIS A 69 -4.21 -11.93 -8.37
N ILE A 70 -3.40 -12.99 -8.32
CA ILE A 70 -2.35 -13.19 -7.31
C ILE A 70 -1.02 -13.37 -8.01
N ALA A 71 -0.03 -12.56 -7.67
CA ALA A 71 1.35 -12.70 -8.13
C ALA A 71 2.29 -12.85 -6.92
N LEU A 72 3.25 -13.77 -7.00
CA LEU A 72 4.34 -13.86 -6.02
C LEU A 72 5.43 -12.86 -6.41
N TRP A 73 5.66 -11.86 -5.55
CA TRP A 73 6.60 -10.77 -5.85
C TRP A 73 7.98 -11.00 -5.22
N ASN A 74 8.67 -12.03 -5.68
CA ASN A 74 9.97 -12.45 -5.13
C ASN A 74 11.17 -11.83 -5.86
N HIS A 75 10.96 -11.26 -7.05
CA HIS A 75 12.01 -10.62 -7.86
C HIS A 75 11.60 -9.19 -8.20
N PRO A 76 11.56 -8.28 -7.21
CA PRO A 76 11.25 -6.88 -7.48
C PRO A 76 12.22 -6.30 -8.51
N GLY A 77 11.68 -5.80 -9.61
CA GLY A 77 12.47 -5.08 -10.61
C GLY A 77 13.01 -3.74 -10.07
N HIS A 78 13.71 -3.00 -10.92
CA HIS A 78 14.18 -1.63 -10.63
C HIS A 78 13.06 -0.57 -10.75
N ASP A 79 11.82 -0.94 -10.48
CA ASP A 79 10.65 -0.06 -10.57
C ASP A 79 10.08 0.28 -9.19
N ILE A 80 9.05 1.14 -9.19
CA ILE A 80 8.42 1.63 -7.96
C ILE A 80 7.74 0.51 -7.14
N THR A 81 7.36 -0.62 -7.75
CA THR A 81 6.66 -1.71 -7.06
C THR A 81 7.58 -2.39 -6.03
N GLY A 82 8.89 -2.45 -6.30
CA GLY A 82 9.90 -3.02 -5.39
C GLY A 82 10.43 -2.04 -4.32
N ILE A 83 10.22 -0.74 -4.53
CA ILE A 83 10.69 0.31 -3.62
C ILE A 83 9.62 0.61 -2.57
N LEU A 84 8.34 0.56 -2.96
CA LEU A 84 7.22 1.03 -2.14
C LEU A 84 7.22 0.47 -0.71
N ALA A 85 7.34 -0.85 -0.56
CA ALA A 85 7.31 -1.52 0.75
C ALA A 85 8.50 -1.15 1.66
N ARG A 86 9.62 -0.69 1.08
CA ARG A 86 10.86 -0.35 1.79
C ARG A 86 11.05 1.15 1.99
N MET A 87 10.13 1.98 1.51
CA MET A 87 10.24 3.42 1.71
C MET A 87 10.09 3.75 3.18
N GLN A 88 10.94 4.64 3.69
CA GLN A 88 10.93 5.06 5.10
C GLN A 88 9.53 5.48 5.59
N ARG A 89 8.77 6.21 4.78
CA ARG A 89 7.40 6.62 5.10
C ARG A 89 6.39 5.48 5.19
N VAL A 90 6.63 4.34 4.53
CA VAL A 90 5.74 3.16 4.58
C VAL A 90 6.20 2.24 5.69
N ALA A 91 7.48 1.85 5.67
CA ALA A 91 8.07 0.98 6.67
C ALA A 91 7.99 1.59 8.09
N GLY A 92 8.24 2.89 8.22
CA GLY A 92 8.19 3.59 9.51
C GLY A 92 6.79 3.67 10.13
N VAL A 93 5.72 3.63 9.33
CA VAL A 93 4.34 3.53 9.87
C VAL A 93 4.10 2.15 10.48
N MET A 94 4.67 1.10 9.87
CA MET A 94 4.41 -0.29 10.23
C MET A 94 5.28 -0.79 11.38
N GLN A 95 6.41 -0.13 11.64
CA GLN A 95 7.37 -0.52 12.68
C GLN A 95 6.99 -0.02 14.09
N GLU A 96 6.30 1.12 14.16
CA GLU A 96 6.06 1.90 15.40
C GLU A 96 4.72 1.59 16.06
#